data_AF-A0A9P5E3W5-F1
#
_entry.id   AF-A0A9P5E3W5-F1
#
_cell.length_a   1.000
_cell.length_b   1.000
_cell.length_c   1.000
_cell.angle_alpha   90.00
_cell.angle_beta   90.00
_cell.angle_gamma   90.00
#
_symmetry.space_group_name_H-M   'P 1'
#
loop_
_entity.id
_entity.type
_entity.pdbx_description
1 polymer ?
#
loop_
_entity_poly.entity_id
_entity_poly.type
_entity_poly.pdbx_seq_one_letter_code
_entity_poly.pdbx_strand_id
1 'polypeptide(L)'
;MPAKREVIYQLSKHKPKHIYLAARSEEKANEAIKILREKNPNAGPITFLQLDLGSFASIKAAAASFRSMSDMLINNAGIMAVPEGLTEDGYEIQFGTNHLGPALFTTLLLPTLKATDAISTDARVIFLSSELENMAPKNSSLFDELKTTLPKFSTWTRYGQSKLAAVHYA
;
A
#
# COMPACT_ATOMS: atom_id res chain seq x y z
N MET A 1 14.15 -13.61 -1.48
CA MET A 1 13.17 -13.07 -0.50
C MET A 1 12.02 -12.47 -1.29
N PRO A 2 10.74 -12.56 -0.88
CA PRO A 2 9.65 -11.91 -1.62
C PRO A 2 9.86 -10.40 -1.72
N ALA A 3 9.57 -9.81 -2.89
CA ALA A 3 9.89 -8.42 -3.24
C ALA A 3 9.50 -7.38 -2.17
N LYS A 4 8.34 -7.55 -1.52
CA LYS A 4 7.85 -6.62 -0.48
C LYS A 4 8.76 -6.54 0.75
N ARG A 5 9.44 -7.64 1.12
CA ARG A 5 10.37 -7.68 2.26
C ARG A 5 11.74 -7.11 1.89
N GLU A 6 12.12 -7.20 0.62
CA GLU A 6 13.41 -6.71 0.13
C GLU A 6 13.54 -5.19 0.30
N VAL A 7 12.47 -4.43 0.03
CA VAL A 7 12.44 -2.98 0.25
C VAL A 7 12.77 -2.63 1.70
N ILE A 8 12.13 -3.31 2.66
CA ILE A 8 12.37 -3.09 4.09
C ILE A 8 13.81 -3.46 4.45
N TYR A 9 14.31 -4.58 3.93
CA TYR A 9 15.70 -4.98 4.16
C TYR A 9 16.70 -3.94 3.67
N GLN A 10 16.53 -3.43 2.44
CA GLN A 10 17.41 -2.41 1.88
C GLN A 10 17.31 -1.10 2.67
N LEU A 11 16.10 -0.62 2.99
CA LEU A 11 15.92 0.56 3.83
C LEU A 11 16.60 0.41 5.20
N SER A 12 16.52 -0.77 5.81
CA SER A 12 17.13 -1.01 7.13
C SER A 12 18.65 -0.81 7.16
N LYS A 13 19.34 -0.93 6.01
CA LYS A 13 20.79 -0.69 5.91
C LYS A 13 21.16 0.78 6.01
N HIS A 14 20.21 1.67 5.75
CA HIS A 14 20.40 3.12 5.83
C HIS A 14 20.07 3.68 7.22
N LYS A 15 19.95 2.82 8.24
CA LYS A 15 19.73 3.17 9.65
C LYS A 15 18.55 4.14 9.87
N PRO A 16 17.35 3.87 9.30
CA PRO A 16 16.18 4.67 9.62
C PRO A 16 15.89 4.59 11.12
N LYS A 17 15.38 5.69 11.69
CA LYS A 17 15.01 5.73 13.10
C LYS A 17 13.97 4.67 13.45
N HIS A 18 13.05 4.37 12.53
CA HIS A 18 11.99 3.37 12.69
C HIS A 18 11.46 2.94 11.32
N ILE A 19 11.11 1.68 11.15
CA ILE A 19 10.31 1.19 10.02
C ILE A 19 8.99 0.61 10.51
N TYR A 20 7.86 1.09 9.98
CA TYR A 20 6.55 0.46 10.19
C TYR A 20 6.26 -0.50 9.04
N LEU A 21 6.11 -1.79 9.37
CA LEU A 21 5.68 -2.81 8.42
C LEU A 21 4.16 -2.93 8.50
N ALA A 22 3.47 -2.26 7.59
CA ALA A 22 2.01 -2.32 7.49
C ALA A 22 1.56 -3.57 6.71
N ALA A 23 0.72 -4.41 7.32
CA ALA A 23 0.22 -5.62 6.68
C ALA A 23 -1.09 -6.12 7.31
N ARG A 24 -1.80 -6.98 6.57
CA ARG A 24 -3.07 -7.58 7.01
C ARG A 24 -2.92 -8.71 8.04
N SER A 25 -1.84 -9.47 7.97
CA SER A 25 -1.62 -10.65 8.83
C SER A 25 -0.48 -10.36 9.79
N GLU A 26 -0.82 -10.22 11.06
CA GLU A 26 0.14 -10.01 12.15
C GLU A 26 1.18 -11.14 12.22
N GLU A 27 0.74 -12.40 12.13
CA GLU A 27 1.62 -13.57 12.15
C GLU A 27 2.70 -13.48 11.05
N LYS A 28 2.29 -13.29 9.79
CA LYS A 28 3.22 -13.18 8.65
C LYS A 28 4.11 -11.94 8.74
N ALA A 29 3.59 -10.84 9.30
CA ALA A 29 4.38 -9.64 9.53
C ALA A 29 5.47 -9.89 10.58
N ASN A 30 5.13 -10.53 11.71
CA ASN A 30 6.07 -10.84 12.77
C ASN A 30 7.14 -11.85 12.33
N GLU A 31 6.76 -12.86 11.53
CA GLU A 31 7.71 -13.76 10.89
C GLU A 31 8.68 -12.99 9.97
N ALA A 32 8.16 -12.08 9.14
CA ALA A 32 8.99 -11.25 8.28
C ALA A 32 9.94 -10.34 9.08
N ILE A 33 9.46 -9.72 10.16
CA ILE A 33 10.26 -8.88 11.05
C ILE A 33 11.41 -9.70 11.67
N LYS A 34 11.13 -10.93 12.12
CA LYS A 34 12.17 -11.84 12.65
C LYS A 34 13.27 -12.09 11.62
N ILE A 35 12.89 -12.49 10.40
CA ILE A 35 13.84 -12.75 9.30
C ILE A 35 14.67 -11.49 8.95
N LEU A 36 14.05 -10.31 8.96
CA LEU A 36 14.73 -9.04 8.68
C LEU A 36 15.76 -8.70 9.76
N ARG A 37 15.44 -8.92 11.04
CA ARG A 37 16.35 -8.72 12.16
C ARG A 37 17.52 -9.69 12.14
N GLU A 38 17.30 -10.96 11.79
CA GLU A 38 18.38 -11.95 11.62
C GLU A 38 19.35 -11.53 10.50
N LYS A 39 18.83 -10.96 9.41
CA LYS A 39 19.64 -10.50 8.27
C LYS A 39 20.35 -9.17 8.49
N ASN A 40 19.82 -8.31 9.36
CA ASN A 40 20.46 -7.07 9.77
C ASN A 40 20.23 -6.83 11.27
N PRO A 41 21.08 -7.41 12.13
CA PRO A 41 20.96 -7.25 13.58
C PRO A 41 21.10 -5.81 14.08
N ASN A 42 21.69 -4.94 13.26
CA ASN A 42 21.89 -3.53 13.55
C ASN A 42 20.76 -2.64 13.00
N ALA A 43 19.70 -3.23 12.42
CA ALA A 43 18.54 -2.48 11.97
C ALA A 43 17.88 -1.74 13.14
N GLY A 44 17.40 -0.51 12.87
CA GLY A 44 16.52 0.18 13.80
C GLY A 44 15.22 -0.59 14.04
N PRO A 45 14.37 -0.12 14.97
CA PRO A 45 13.08 -0.74 15.27
C PRO A 45 12.23 -0.98 14.01
N ILE A 46 11.74 -2.21 13.88
CA ILE A 46 10.73 -2.59 12.89
C ILE A 46 9.48 -3.01 13.66
N THR A 47 8.37 -2.28 13.48
CA THR A 47 7.10 -2.48 14.19
C THR A 47 5.99 -2.84 13.20
N PHE A 48 5.18 -3.81 13.57
CA PHE A 48 3.99 -4.17 12.82
C PHE A 48 2.91 -3.09 12.94
N LEU A 49 2.25 -2.77 11.83
CA LEU A 49 1.04 -1.95 11.79
C LEU A 49 -0.08 -2.75 11.10
N GLN A 50 -1.14 -3.09 11.83
CA GLN A 50 -2.29 -3.80 11.27
C GLN A 50 -2.99 -2.92 10.24
N LEU A 51 -2.98 -3.36 8.98
CA LEU A 51 -3.57 -2.64 7.86
C LEU A 51 -4.06 -3.62 6.79
N ASP A 52 -5.38 -3.66 6.59
CA ASP A 52 -6.01 -4.24 5.40
C ASP A 52 -6.47 -3.13 4.46
N LEU A 53 -5.84 -3.05 3.29
CA LEU A 53 -6.17 -2.06 2.26
C LEU A 53 -7.50 -2.34 1.54
N GLY A 54 -8.08 -3.54 1.72
CA GLY A 54 -9.42 -3.89 1.23
C GLY A 54 -10.55 -3.52 2.19
N SER A 55 -10.26 -2.78 3.27
CA SER A 55 -11.24 -2.38 4.29
C SER A 55 -11.02 -0.95 4.75
N PHE A 56 -11.95 -0.04 4.46
CA PHE A 56 -11.87 1.36 4.90
C PHE A 56 -11.90 1.48 6.42
N ALA A 57 -12.58 0.57 7.11
CA ALA A 57 -12.55 0.50 8.57
C ALA A 57 -11.14 0.18 9.07
N SER A 58 -10.47 -0.82 8.49
CA SER A 58 -9.08 -1.16 8.81
C SER A 58 -8.13 0.00 8.51
N ILE A 59 -8.27 0.66 7.36
CA ILE A 59 -7.44 1.81 6.97
C ILE A 59 -7.57 2.97 7.95
N LYS A 60 -8.80 3.32 8.33
CA LYS A 60 -9.06 4.37 9.32
C LYS A 60 -8.48 4.01 10.69
N ALA A 61 -8.65 2.76 11.13
CA ALA A 61 -8.09 2.30 12.39
C ALA A 61 -6.55 2.34 12.39
N ALA A 62 -5.90 1.91 11.30
CA ALA A 62 -4.46 1.95 11.13
C ALA A 62 -3.93 3.38 11.20
N ALA A 63 -4.51 4.30 10.41
CA ALA A 63 -4.14 5.72 10.43
C ALA A 63 -4.38 6.36 11.80
N ALA A 64 -5.51 6.02 12.44
CA ALA A 64 -5.82 6.46 13.78
C ALA A 64 -4.97 5.79 14.86
N SER A 65 -4.21 4.73 14.59
CA SER A 65 -3.25 4.16 15.55
C SER A 65 -1.83 4.70 15.35
N PHE A 66 -1.54 5.23 14.17
CA PHE A 66 -0.26 5.85 13.85
C PHE A 66 -0.14 7.22 14.53
N ARG A 67 0.84 7.33 15.44
CA ARG A 67 1.10 8.54 16.26
C ARG A 67 2.52 9.08 16.10
N SER A 68 3.25 8.57 15.13
CA SER A 68 4.64 8.91 14.87
C SER A 68 4.76 9.89 13.70
N MET A 69 5.93 10.49 13.55
CA MET A 69 6.32 11.22 12.34
C MET A 69 6.64 10.22 11.22
N SER A 70 6.55 10.64 9.97
CA SER A 70 6.84 9.79 8.81
C SER A 70 7.55 10.59 7.74
N ASP A 71 8.82 10.27 7.50
CA ASP A 71 9.60 10.85 6.40
C ASP A 71 9.28 10.17 5.06
N MET A 72 8.79 8.93 5.09
CA MET A 72 8.49 8.15 3.88
C MET A 72 7.26 7.26 4.07
N LEU A 73 6.30 7.39 3.15
CA LEU A 73 5.20 6.44 2.97
C LEU A 73 5.34 5.72 1.63
N ILE A 74 5.51 4.39 1.67
CA ILE A 74 5.68 3.56 0.48
C ILE A 74 4.44 2.68 0.28
N ASN A 75 3.57 3.09 -0.63
CA ASN A 75 2.39 2.34 -1.07
C ASN A 75 2.79 1.20 -2.03
N ASN A 76 3.43 0.18 -1.47
CA ASN A 76 3.91 -1.01 -2.19
C ASN A 76 2.92 -2.19 -2.14
N ALA A 77 2.03 -2.25 -1.17
CA ALA A 77 1.10 -3.35 -1.04
C ALA A 77 0.08 -3.36 -2.18
N GLY A 78 -0.12 -4.54 -2.76
CA GLY A 78 -1.16 -4.82 -3.74
C GLY A 78 -1.33 -6.32 -3.98
N ILE A 79 -2.44 -6.65 -4.64
CA ILE A 79 -2.81 -7.97 -5.15
C ILE A 79 -2.79 -7.94 -6.69
N MET A 80 -2.58 -9.08 -7.31
CA MET A 80 -2.37 -9.17 -8.76
C MET A 80 -2.99 -10.45 -9.29
N ALA A 81 -3.67 -10.35 -10.43
CA ALA A 81 -4.20 -11.48 -11.19
C ALA A 81 -5.12 -12.41 -10.37
N VAL A 82 -5.88 -11.85 -9.43
CA VAL A 82 -6.80 -12.62 -8.58
C VAL A 82 -8.16 -12.84 -9.28
N PRO A 83 -8.93 -13.86 -8.86
CA PRO A 83 -10.33 -13.98 -9.27
C PRO A 83 -11.13 -12.71 -8.99
N GLU A 84 -12.26 -12.56 -9.67
CA GLU A 84 -13.15 -11.42 -9.41
C GLU A 84 -13.67 -11.43 -7.97
N GLY A 85 -13.98 -10.26 -7.45
CA GLY A 85 -14.44 -10.11 -6.09
C GLY A 85 -14.60 -8.65 -5.71
N LEU A 86 -15.08 -8.44 -4.48
CA LEU A 86 -15.27 -7.12 -3.91
C LEU A 86 -14.46 -6.97 -2.62
N THR A 87 -14.00 -5.76 -2.34
CA THR A 87 -13.55 -5.33 -1.01
C THR A 87 -14.70 -5.37 -0.01
N GLU A 88 -14.41 -5.21 1.28
CA GLU A 88 -15.46 -5.07 2.30
C GLU A 88 -16.40 -3.89 2.01
N ASP A 89 -15.84 -2.82 1.46
CA ASP A 89 -16.59 -1.63 1.05
C ASP A 89 -17.30 -1.76 -0.31
N GLY A 90 -17.28 -2.94 -0.94
CA GLY A 90 -18.00 -3.21 -2.19
C GLY A 90 -17.36 -2.66 -3.46
N TYR A 91 -16.06 -2.37 -3.48
CA TYR A 91 -15.32 -2.01 -4.69
C TYR A 91 -14.65 -3.22 -5.32
N GLU A 92 -14.41 -3.21 -6.63
CA GLU A 92 -13.64 -4.26 -7.29
C GLU A 92 -12.32 -4.53 -6.57
N ILE A 93 -12.03 -5.80 -6.30
CA ILE A 93 -11.03 -6.21 -5.32
C ILE A 93 -9.61 -5.70 -5.62
N GLN A 94 -9.18 -5.66 -6.88
CA GLN A 94 -7.85 -5.17 -7.25
C GLN A 94 -7.79 -3.64 -7.21
N PHE A 95 -8.79 -2.95 -7.74
CA PHE A 95 -8.87 -1.49 -7.71
C PHE A 95 -8.98 -0.95 -6.28
N GLY A 96 -9.86 -1.54 -5.48
CA GLY A 96 -10.06 -1.19 -4.09
C GLY A 96 -8.78 -1.38 -3.26
N THR A 97 -8.13 -2.54 -3.39
CA THR A 97 -6.92 -2.87 -2.61
C THR A 97 -5.67 -2.12 -3.08
N ASN A 98 -5.48 -1.96 -4.39
CA ASN A 98 -4.22 -1.44 -4.95
C ASN A 98 -4.23 0.09 -5.13
N HIS A 99 -5.39 0.72 -5.16
CA HIS A 99 -5.52 2.16 -5.40
C HIS A 99 -6.34 2.87 -4.31
N LEU A 100 -7.63 2.54 -4.14
CA LEU A 100 -8.49 3.27 -3.19
C LEU A 100 -7.99 3.17 -1.75
N GLY A 101 -7.57 1.98 -1.33
CA GLY A 101 -7.02 1.76 0.00
C GLY A 101 -5.77 2.61 0.27
N PRO A 102 -4.72 2.50 -0.56
CA PRO A 102 -3.52 3.34 -0.46
C PRO A 102 -3.82 4.84 -0.52
N ALA A 103 -4.69 5.28 -1.44
CA ALA A 103 -5.06 6.69 -1.57
C ALA A 103 -5.74 7.21 -0.29
N LEU A 104 -6.67 6.44 0.29
CA LEU A 104 -7.32 6.79 1.56
C LEU A 104 -6.31 6.82 2.71
N PHE A 105 -5.44 5.82 2.82
CA PHE A 105 -4.43 5.77 3.88
C PHE A 105 -3.47 6.96 3.79
N THR A 106 -2.97 7.27 2.59
CA THR A 106 -2.17 8.47 2.33
C THR A 106 -2.92 9.73 2.73
N THR A 107 -4.18 9.88 2.31
CA THR A 107 -5.00 11.07 2.63
C THR A 107 -5.14 11.27 4.14
N LEU A 108 -5.36 10.19 4.89
CA LEU A 108 -5.48 10.25 6.35
C LEU A 108 -4.14 10.56 7.03
N LEU A 109 -3.01 10.18 6.45
CA LEU A 109 -1.67 10.50 6.95
C LEU A 109 -1.10 11.82 6.44
N LEU A 110 -1.76 12.50 5.50
CA LEU A 110 -1.29 13.80 4.96
C LEU A 110 -0.98 14.84 6.05
N PRO A 111 -1.81 15.02 7.10
CA PRO A 111 -1.47 15.97 8.18
C PRO A 111 -0.15 15.61 8.86
N THR A 112 0.09 14.33 9.15
CA THR A 112 1.33 13.83 9.78
C THR A 112 2.54 14.00 8.87
N LEU A 113 2.39 13.69 7.58
CA LEU A 113 3.44 13.84 6.57
C LEU A 113 3.83 15.32 6.41
N LYS A 114 2.84 16.23 6.32
CA LYS A 114 3.07 17.68 6.26
C LYS A 114 3.72 18.23 7.51
N ALA A 115 3.32 17.76 8.70
CA ALA A 115 3.97 18.14 9.95
C ALA A 115 5.42 17.65 10.00
N THR A 116 5.70 16.47 9.41
CA THR A 116 7.07 15.95 9.28
C THR A 116 7.90 16.78 8.32
N ASP A 117 7.36 17.10 7.14
CA ASP A 117 8.07 17.91 6.13
C ASP A 117 8.44 19.31 6.65
N ALA A 118 7.59 19.91 7.48
CA ALA A 118 7.85 21.21 8.11
C ALA A 118 9.02 21.18 9.11
N ILE A 119 9.39 20.00 9.62
CA ILE A 119 10.49 19.80 10.59
C ILE A 119 11.73 19.20 9.91
N SER A 120 11.52 18.25 9.02
CA SER A 120 12.50 17.48 8.28
C SER A 120 12.22 17.72 6.81
N THR A 121 13.03 18.54 6.14
CA THR A 121 12.85 18.79 4.71
C THR A 121 12.98 17.45 3.98
N ASP A 122 11.94 17.02 3.25
CA ASP A 122 11.89 15.85 2.34
C ASP A 122 10.99 14.68 2.79
N ALA A 123 9.77 14.95 3.26
CA ALA A 123 8.77 13.88 3.43
C ALA A 123 8.25 13.40 2.06
N ARG A 124 8.30 12.09 1.79
CA ARG A 124 7.95 11.49 0.49
C ARG A 124 6.78 10.51 0.57
N VAL A 125 5.91 10.56 -0.43
CA VAL A 125 4.89 9.53 -0.68
C VAL A 125 5.21 8.85 -2.01
N ILE A 126 5.30 7.52 -2.01
CA ILE A 126 5.69 6.72 -3.17
C ILE A 126 4.60 5.70 -3.47
N PHE A 127 4.05 5.74 -4.69
CA PHE A 127 3.10 4.74 -5.19
C PHE A 127 3.80 3.77 -6.15
N LEU A 128 3.67 2.47 -5.92
CA LEU A 128 4.22 1.46 -6.84
C LEU A 128 3.21 1.09 -7.93
N SER A 129 3.62 1.32 -9.18
CA SER A 129 2.83 1.00 -10.38
C SER A 129 3.23 -0.34 -11.06
N SER A 130 2.56 -0.65 -12.18
CA SER A 130 2.84 -1.62 -13.26
C SER A 130 3.87 -1.11 -14.27
N GLU A 131 4.31 -1.90 -15.26
CA GLU A 131 4.08 -1.55 -16.68
C GLU A 131 2.73 -2.04 -17.25
N LEU A 132 2.03 -2.88 -16.49
CA LEU A 132 0.73 -3.44 -16.87
C LEU A 132 -0.41 -2.41 -16.77
N GLU A 133 -0.15 -1.17 -16.35
CA GLU A 133 -1.09 -0.06 -16.52
C GLU A 133 -1.50 0.15 -17.97
N ASN A 134 -0.64 -0.23 -18.93
CA ASN A 134 -0.95 -0.20 -20.36
C ASN A 134 -2.06 -1.19 -20.76
N MET A 135 -2.46 -2.11 -19.87
CA MET A 135 -3.61 -3.00 -20.06
C MET A 135 -4.94 -2.39 -19.58
N ALA A 136 -4.92 -1.20 -18.97
CA ALA A 136 -6.12 -0.48 -18.60
C ALA A 136 -6.97 -0.18 -19.85
N PRO A 137 -8.31 -0.26 -19.77
CA PRO A 137 -9.16 0.14 -20.88
C PRO A 137 -8.94 1.60 -21.24
N LYS A 138 -8.98 1.91 -22.53
CA LYS A 138 -8.85 3.30 -23.03
C LYS A 138 -10.08 4.16 -22.70
N ASN A 139 -11.21 3.55 -22.39
CA ASN A 139 -12.44 4.21 -22.01
C ASN A 139 -12.56 4.33 -20.48
N SER A 140 -12.87 5.52 -19.99
CA SER A 140 -13.02 5.82 -18.55
C SER A 140 -14.32 5.25 -17.94
N SER A 141 -15.21 4.65 -18.72
CA SER A 141 -16.49 4.11 -18.22
C SER A 141 -16.33 3.04 -17.14
N LEU A 142 -15.14 2.44 -17.03
CA LEU A 142 -14.85 1.46 -16.00
C LEU A 142 -14.88 2.04 -14.58
N PHE A 143 -14.65 3.36 -14.42
CA PHE A 143 -14.77 4.03 -13.12
C PHE A 143 -16.21 4.02 -12.58
N ASP A 144 -17.20 4.08 -13.47
CA ASP A 144 -18.63 4.08 -13.09
C ASP A 144 -19.10 2.72 -12.58
N GLU A 145 -18.40 1.64 -12.98
CA GLU A 145 -18.75 0.25 -12.66
C GLU A 145 -17.89 -0.35 -11.53
N LEU A 146 -17.06 0.45 -10.85
CA LEU A 146 -16.14 -0.02 -9.80
C LEU A 146 -16.82 -0.61 -8.56
N LYS A 147 -18.13 -0.37 -8.36
CA LYS A 147 -18.95 -1.01 -7.33
C LYS A 147 -19.49 -2.39 -7.76
N THR A 148 -18.83 -3.03 -8.73
CA THR A 148 -19.15 -4.37 -9.23
C THR A 148 -17.87 -5.21 -9.30
N THR A 149 -18.00 -6.51 -9.55
CA THR A 149 -16.86 -7.42 -9.71
C THR A 149 -16.16 -7.26 -11.08
N LEU A 150 -16.73 -6.45 -11.99
CA LEU A 150 -16.25 -6.25 -13.35
C LEU A 150 -16.03 -7.58 -14.12
N PRO A 151 -17.06 -8.44 -14.23
CA PRO A 151 -16.92 -9.80 -14.75
C PRO A 151 -16.59 -9.86 -16.25
N LYS A 152 -16.91 -8.79 -17.00
CA LYS A 152 -16.61 -8.67 -18.44
C LYS A 152 -15.13 -8.39 -18.73
N PHE A 153 -14.36 -8.03 -17.71
CA PHE A 153 -12.96 -7.66 -17.85
C PHE A 153 -12.06 -8.79 -17.37
N SER A 154 -10.95 -9.00 -18.06
CA SER A 154 -9.94 -9.96 -17.61
C SER A 154 -9.33 -9.53 -16.27
N THR A 155 -8.79 -10.48 -15.50
CA THR A 155 -8.09 -10.15 -14.25
C THR A 155 -6.93 -9.18 -14.47
N TRP A 156 -6.23 -9.28 -15.61
CA TRP A 156 -5.14 -8.39 -15.97
C TRP A 156 -5.61 -6.98 -16.34
N THR A 157 -6.77 -6.86 -16.97
CA THR A 157 -7.38 -5.54 -17.26
C THR A 157 -7.77 -4.82 -15.96
N ARG A 158 -8.39 -5.53 -15.01
CA ARG A 158 -8.71 -4.97 -13.68
C ARG A 158 -7.45 -4.58 -12.90
N TYR A 159 -6.40 -5.41 -12.97
CA TYR A 159 -5.10 -5.09 -12.38
C TYR A 159 -4.47 -3.85 -13.03
N GLY A 160 -4.41 -3.80 -14.36
CA GLY A 160 -3.87 -2.68 -15.13
C GLY A 160 -4.57 -1.37 -14.81
N GLN A 161 -5.91 -1.38 -14.73
CA GLN A 161 -6.67 -0.21 -14.27
C GLN A 161 -6.19 0.27 -12.89
N SER A 162 -6.03 -0.65 -11.93
CA SER A 162 -5.60 -0.27 -10.58
C SER A 162 -4.20 0.37 -10.55
N LYS A 163 -3.32 -0.04 -11.48
CA LYS A 163 -1.98 0.52 -11.62
C LYS A 163 -1.96 1.84 -12.38
N LEU A 164 -2.78 1.98 -13.41
CA LEU A 164 -2.99 3.27 -14.08
C LEU A 164 -3.49 4.34 -13.09
N ALA A 165 -4.45 3.97 -12.23
CA ALA A 165 -4.95 4.87 -11.20
C ALA A 165 -3.87 5.28 -10.17
N ALA A 166 -2.94 4.37 -9.83
CA ALA A 166 -1.80 4.71 -8.97
C ALA A 166 -0.85 5.74 -9.64
N VAL A 167 -0.62 5.64 -10.95
CA VAL A 167 0.19 6.64 -11.70
C VAL A 167 -0.49 8.01 -11.70
N HIS A 168 -1.80 8.07 -11.96
CA HIS A 168 -2.52 9.35 -12.03
C HIS A 168 -2.71 10.04 -10.67
N TYR A 169 -2.65 9.29 -9.58
CA TYR A 169 -2.82 9.84 -8.23
C TYR A 169 -1.52 10.38 -7.62
N ALA A 170 -0.38 9.80 -7.99
CA ALA A 170 0.94 10.21 -7.52
C ALA A 170 1.33 11.58 -8.09
#